data_AF-A0A316P511-F1
#
_entry.id   AF-A0A316P511-F1
#
_cell.length_a   1.000
_cell.length_b   1.000
_cell.length_c   1.000
_cell.angle_alpha   90.00
_cell.angle_beta   90.00
_cell.angle_gamma   90.00
#
_symmetry.space_group_name_H-M   'P 1'
#
loop_
_entity.id
_entity.type
_entity.pdbx_description
1 polymer ?
#
loop_
_entity_poly.entity_id
_entity_poly.type
_entity_poly.pdbx_seq_one_letter_code
_entity_poly.pdbx_strand_id
1 'polypeptide(L)'
;MLLLSGLQNSCFASDVSFIYINGSNNNNEKMKNWFEKGVKKLHPVLKKRFEENEQIKQLMLSNEGLNIAENPEIFFWGDLSKTDLDFVHQQLDISKNFSPTVAYQVRSLITQYMHDAIWVQKSHHMLPIVQNLNDKIKKEHETGRSVILYGYSAGTFITYEYLFNTLTYINLSELFNTIKVSDEVKEFVRNNPRKDTCIAALAEGKIGVVSSGGKLIFDNNDESLKKHYLDIDSATEKVCSPKGAVKGVVNFASPLVLFYSDLADSDYELTYYNKLMLKYIMENGLFMLTVNFREDPLGFPTSKNLTYEEMEDLLKFQFSNPSGFVFDNSAAWSWRPFFLAHTSYWSAKKQFSKAVVNSIVEGYRFQYDKTYRAKMQKKSKKYELL
;
A
#
# COMPACT_ATOMS: atom_id res chain seq x y z
N MET A 1 13.46 45.30 -27.82
CA MET A 1 12.24 44.57 -28.18
C MET A 1 12.45 43.12 -27.74
N LEU A 2 12.10 42.80 -26.49
CA LEU A 2 12.28 41.47 -25.90
C LEU A 2 11.13 40.56 -26.35
N LEU A 3 11.47 39.46 -27.03
CA LEU A 3 10.55 38.35 -27.28
C LEU A 3 10.62 37.38 -26.09
N LEU A 4 9.64 37.49 -25.20
CA LEU A 4 9.29 36.44 -24.25
C LEU A 4 8.64 35.28 -25.02
N SER A 5 9.40 34.24 -25.29
CA SER A 5 8.86 32.93 -25.64
C SER A 5 8.31 32.29 -24.36
N GLY A 6 6.99 32.41 -24.15
CA GLY A 6 6.27 31.66 -23.14
C GLY A 6 6.36 30.17 -23.44
N LEU A 7 6.94 29.42 -22.49
CA LEU A 7 6.85 27.97 -22.45
C LEU A 7 5.36 27.59 -22.35
N GLN A 8 4.84 27.03 -23.44
CA GLN A 8 3.57 26.33 -23.43
C GLN A 8 3.71 25.11 -22.50
N ASN A 9 3.05 25.15 -21.35
CA ASN A 9 2.72 23.96 -20.59
C ASN A 9 1.85 23.08 -21.49
N SER A 10 2.49 22.10 -22.13
CA SER A 10 1.78 21.01 -22.81
C SER A 10 1.23 20.11 -21.71
N CYS A 11 -0.06 20.24 -21.42
CA CYS A 11 -0.76 19.56 -20.32
C CYS A 11 -1.14 18.14 -20.77
N PHE A 12 -0.18 17.21 -20.77
CA PHE A 12 -0.42 15.82 -21.19
C PHE A 12 -1.48 15.11 -20.32
N ALA A 13 -2.24 14.20 -20.94
CA ALA A 13 -3.13 13.28 -20.24
C ALA A 13 -2.37 12.50 -19.14
N SER A 14 -3.03 12.25 -18.00
CA SER A 14 -2.44 11.44 -16.94
C SER A 14 -2.57 9.97 -17.33
N ASP A 15 -1.47 9.35 -17.79
CA ASP A 15 -1.43 7.92 -18.08
C ASP A 15 -1.18 7.11 -16.80
N VAL A 16 -2.02 6.11 -16.55
CA VAL A 16 -1.99 5.31 -15.32
C VAL A 16 -2.11 3.81 -15.62
N SER A 17 -1.28 3.00 -15.00
CA SER A 17 -1.38 1.54 -15.02
C SER A 17 -1.96 1.00 -13.72
N PHE A 18 -2.85 0.03 -13.82
CA PHE A 18 -3.36 -0.71 -12.64
C PHE A 18 -2.55 -1.99 -12.47
N ILE A 19 -1.87 -2.13 -11.33
CA ILE A 19 -1.12 -3.34 -10.98
C ILE A 19 -1.93 -4.14 -9.96
N TYR A 20 -2.40 -5.31 -10.35
CA TYR A 20 -3.19 -6.21 -9.51
C TYR A 20 -2.28 -7.25 -8.86
N ILE A 21 -2.29 -7.27 -7.52
CA ILE A 21 -1.46 -8.13 -6.68
C ILE A 21 -2.34 -9.23 -6.10
N ASN A 22 -1.99 -10.50 -6.34
CA ASN A 22 -2.80 -11.61 -5.83
C ASN A 22 -2.74 -11.72 -4.30
N GLY A 23 -3.71 -12.42 -3.73
CA GLY A 23 -3.74 -12.78 -2.32
C GLY A 23 -3.43 -14.25 -2.08
N SER A 24 -3.76 -14.70 -0.87
CA SER A 24 -3.59 -16.10 -0.43
C SER A 24 -4.32 -17.10 -1.33
N ASN A 25 -3.87 -18.36 -1.26
CA ASN A 25 -4.46 -19.53 -1.91
C ASN A 25 -4.35 -19.49 -3.44
N ASN A 26 -3.38 -18.76 -3.98
CA ASN A 26 -3.11 -18.67 -5.42
C ASN A 26 -1.80 -19.35 -5.78
N ASN A 27 -1.58 -20.58 -5.30
CA ASN A 27 -0.23 -21.16 -5.32
C ASN A 27 -0.10 -22.28 -6.36
N ASN A 28 -1.12 -22.45 -7.21
CA ASN A 28 -1.13 -23.40 -8.31
C ASN A 28 -1.64 -22.74 -9.59
N GLU A 29 -1.40 -23.41 -10.72
CA GLU A 29 -1.77 -22.91 -12.04
C GLU A 29 -3.27 -22.63 -12.19
N LYS A 30 -4.13 -23.46 -11.60
CA LYS A 30 -5.59 -23.26 -11.61
C LYS A 30 -5.97 -21.95 -10.93
N MET A 31 -5.36 -21.64 -9.79
CA MET A 31 -5.66 -20.43 -9.03
C MET A 31 -5.01 -19.19 -9.64
N LYS A 32 -3.81 -19.32 -10.23
CA LYS A 32 -3.24 -18.28 -11.11
C LYS A 32 -4.20 -17.92 -12.23
N ASN A 33 -4.67 -18.92 -12.96
CA ASN A 33 -5.64 -18.73 -14.04
C ASN A 33 -6.98 -18.13 -13.55
N TRP A 34 -7.43 -18.50 -12.35
CA TRP A 34 -8.62 -17.90 -11.73
C TRP A 34 -8.42 -16.41 -11.44
N PHE A 35 -7.29 -16.04 -10.84
CA PHE A 35 -6.93 -14.66 -10.54
C PHE A 35 -6.82 -13.83 -11.82
N GLU A 36 -6.03 -14.28 -12.80
CA GLU A 36 -5.85 -13.58 -14.08
C GLU A 36 -7.18 -13.39 -14.82
N LYS A 37 -8.05 -14.42 -14.84
CA LYS A 37 -9.38 -14.33 -15.45
C LYS A 37 -10.29 -13.38 -14.69
N GLY A 38 -10.17 -13.30 -13.37
CA GLY A 38 -10.86 -12.32 -12.53
C GLY A 38 -10.44 -10.90 -12.87
N VAL A 39 -9.13 -10.65 -12.92
CA VAL A 39 -8.54 -9.34 -13.27
C VAL A 39 -8.96 -8.91 -14.68
N LYS A 40 -8.80 -9.77 -15.69
CA LYS A 40 -9.21 -9.47 -17.09
C LYS A 40 -10.70 -9.13 -17.22
N LYS A 41 -11.54 -9.63 -16.31
CA LYS A 41 -12.97 -9.30 -16.26
C LYS A 41 -13.27 -8.01 -15.51
N LEU A 42 -12.52 -7.71 -14.44
CA LEU A 42 -12.69 -6.55 -13.58
C LEU A 42 -12.13 -5.29 -14.23
N HIS A 43 -10.92 -5.37 -14.78
CA HIS A 43 -10.15 -4.24 -15.24
C HIS A 43 -10.89 -3.33 -16.23
N PRO A 44 -11.56 -3.84 -17.29
CA PRO A 44 -12.30 -2.97 -18.21
C PRO A 44 -13.46 -2.23 -17.55
N VAL A 45 -14.09 -2.83 -16.52
CA VAL A 45 -15.18 -2.20 -15.78
C VAL A 45 -14.64 -1.10 -14.88
N LEU A 46 -13.50 -1.33 -14.24
CA LEU A 46 -12.87 -0.37 -13.35
C LEU A 46 -12.29 0.81 -14.13
N LYS A 47 -11.52 0.51 -15.20
CA LYS A 47 -11.01 1.47 -16.18
C LYS A 47 -12.12 2.43 -16.63
N LYS A 48 -13.19 1.88 -17.20
CA LYS A 48 -14.33 2.67 -17.68
C LYS A 48 -14.88 3.60 -16.60
N ARG A 49 -15.04 3.13 -15.36
CA ARG A 49 -15.56 3.96 -14.26
C ARG A 49 -14.60 5.06 -13.81
N PHE A 50 -13.29 4.84 -13.87
CA PHE A 50 -12.30 5.88 -13.59
C PHE A 50 -12.32 6.95 -14.69
N GLU A 51 -12.30 6.51 -15.95
CA GLU A 51 -12.26 7.39 -17.13
C GLU A 51 -13.57 8.16 -17.36
N GLU A 52 -14.72 7.67 -16.85
CA GLU A 52 -16.00 8.37 -16.93
C GLU A 52 -16.28 9.28 -15.71
N ASN A 53 -15.47 9.22 -14.65
CA ASN A 53 -15.72 9.97 -13.43
C ASN A 53 -14.93 11.29 -13.42
N GLU A 54 -15.65 12.41 -13.60
CA GLU A 54 -15.06 13.76 -13.62
C GLU A 54 -14.33 14.15 -12.33
N GLN A 55 -14.81 13.69 -11.16
CA GLN A 55 -14.17 14.00 -9.88
C GLN A 55 -12.82 13.26 -9.76
N ILE A 56 -12.74 12.03 -10.28
CA ILE A 56 -11.47 11.29 -10.34
C ILE A 56 -10.51 11.97 -11.30
N LYS A 57 -10.95 12.42 -12.48
CA LYS A 57 -10.08 13.15 -13.43
C LYS A 57 -9.48 14.41 -12.80
N GLN A 58 -10.31 15.19 -12.09
CA GLN A 58 -9.88 16.38 -11.37
C GLN A 58 -8.86 16.05 -10.28
N LEU A 59 -9.12 15.00 -9.48
CA LEU A 59 -8.20 14.55 -8.44
C LEU A 59 -6.85 14.09 -9.02
N MET A 60 -6.88 13.41 -10.16
CA MET A 60 -5.68 12.92 -10.86
C MET A 60 -4.99 14.01 -11.70
N LEU A 61 -5.36 15.29 -11.49
CA LEU A 61 -4.84 16.49 -12.14
C LEU A 61 -4.86 16.42 -13.67
N SER A 62 -5.79 15.66 -14.25
CA SER A 62 -5.89 15.48 -15.69
C SER A 62 -7.00 16.37 -16.24
N ASN A 63 -6.63 17.53 -16.79
CA ASN A 63 -7.58 18.45 -17.43
C ASN A 63 -7.94 18.00 -18.87
N GLU A 64 -7.06 17.23 -19.51
CA GLU A 64 -7.23 16.73 -20.89
C GLU A 64 -7.72 15.27 -20.96
N GLY A 65 -7.73 14.54 -19.83
CA GLY A 65 -8.22 13.17 -19.72
C GLY A 65 -7.34 12.26 -18.85
N LEU A 66 -7.98 11.30 -18.17
CA LEU A 66 -7.32 10.22 -17.44
C LEU A 66 -7.36 9.00 -18.35
N ASN A 67 -6.20 8.45 -18.68
CA ASN A 67 -6.09 7.28 -19.56
C ASN A 67 -5.50 6.12 -18.75
N ILE A 68 -6.33 5.11 -18.52
CA ILE A 68 -5.86 3.89 -17.87
C ILE A 68 -5.31 2.96 -18.95
N ALA A 69 -4.18 2.30 -18.71
CA ALA A 69 -3.65 1.28 -19.62
C ALA A 69 -4.75 0.26 -19.99
N GLU A 70 -4.87 -0.09 -21.28
CA GLU A 70 -5.95 -0.96 -21.76
C GLU A 70 -5.84 -2.38 -21.20
N ASN A 71 -4.61 -2.86 -21.01
CA ASN A 71 -4.32 -4.15 -20.43
C ASN A 71 -3.99 -4.00 -18.94
N PRO A 72 -4.52 -4.89 -18.07
CA PRO A 72 -4.13 -4.89 -16.68
C PRO A 72 -2.72 -5.42 -16.51
N GLU A 73 -1.96 -4.79 -15.62
CA GLU A 73 -0.72 -5.36 -15.15
C GLU A 73 -0.98 -6.31 -13.99
N ILE A 74 -0.49 -7.53 -14.11
CA ILE A 74 -0.71 -8.59 -13.11
C ILE A 74 0.62 -8.88 -12.42
N PHE A 75 0.63 -8.76 -11.10
CA PHE A 75 1.76 -9.13 -10.26
C PHE A 75 1.38 -10.36 -9.43
N PHE A 76 1.90 -11.50 -9.86
CA PHE A 76 1.61 -12.79 -9.26
C PHE A 76 2.82 -13.31 -8.48
N TRP A 77 2.64 -13.56 -7.18
CA TRP A 77 3.69 -14.04 -6.27
C TRP A 77 3.33 -15.35 -5.56
N GLY A 78 2.07 -15.81 -5.65
CA GLY A 78 1.59 -16.97 -4.89
C GLY A 78 2.29 -18.30 -5.25
N ASP A 79 2.92 -18.38 -6.41
CA ASP A 79 3.76 -19.51 -6.79
C ASP A 79 5.01 -19.67 -5.91
N LEU A 80 5.50 -18.57 -5.31
CA LEU A 80 6.68 -18.59 -4.44
C LEU A 80 6.45 -19.33 -3.11
N SER A 81 5.21 -19.37 -2.61
CA SER A 81 4.87 -20.03 -1.34
C SER A 81 4.30 -21.45 -1.53
N LYS A 82 4.29 -21.97 -2.77
CA LYS A 82 3.68 -23.26 -3.11
C LYS A 82 4.27 -24.43 -2.33
N THR A 83 5.60 -24.54 -2.29
CA THR A 83 6.28 -25.66 -1.63
C THR A 83 5.97 -25.70 -0.12
N ASP A 84 5.95 -24.55 0.53
CA ASP A 84 5.62 -24.45 1.96
C ASP A 84 4.14 -24.76 2.22
N LEU A 85 3.24 -24.32 1.34
CA LEU A 85 1.82 -24.65 1.43
C LEU A 85 1.58 -26.15 1.25
N ASP A 86 2.27 -26.80 0.30
CA ASP A 86 2.18 -28.25 0.08
C ASP A 86 2.64 -29.03 1.34
N PHE A 87 3.70 -28.56 2.01
CA PHE A 87 4.13 -29.12 3.30
C PHE A 87 3.05 -28.96 4.38
N VAL A 88 2.43 -27.79 4.51
CA VAL A 88 1.36 -27.56 5.49
C VAL A 88 0.14 -28.43 5.17
N HIS A 89 -0.21 -28.63 3.91
CA HIS A 89 -1.29 -29.53 3.50
C HIS A 89 -1.02 -30.98 3.88
N GLN A 90 0.22 -31.47 3.75
CA GLN A 90 0.59 -32.81 4.23
C GLN A 90 0.35 -32.95 5.74
N GLN A 91 0.70 -31.94 6.55
CA GLN A 91 0.45 -31.97 8.00
C GLN A 91 -1.04 -31.89 8.33
N LEU A 92 -1.79 -31.06 7.61
CA LEU A 92 -3.23 -30.96 7.75
C LEU A 92 -3.93 -32.28 7.42
N ASP A 93 -3.44 -33.02 6.43
CA ASP A 93 -3.99 -34.31 6.02
C ASP A 93 -3.87 -35.39 7.10
N ILE A 94 -2.81 -35.36 7.92
CA ILE A 94 -2.69 -36.24 9.10
C ILE A 94 -3.87 -36.01 10.05
N SER A 95 -4.34 -34.76 10.15
CA SER A 95 -5.47 -34.43 11.02
C SER A 95 -6.81 -35.04 10.61
N LYS A 96 -6.96 -35.48 9.36
CA LYS A 96 -8.15 -36.22 8.90
C LYS A 96 -8.41 -37.47 9.75
N ASN A 97 -7.35 -38.10 10.25
CA ASN A 97 -7.45 -39.37 10.97
C ASN A 97 -7.99 -39.23 12.39
N PHE A 98 -7.96 -38.02 12.97
CA PHE A 98 -8.34 -37.79 14.37
C PHE A 98 -9.29 -36.60 14.57
N SER A 99 -9.68 -35.89 13.51
CA SER A 99 -10.51 -34.69 13.62
C SER A 99 -11.93 -34.94 13.10
N PRO A 100 -12.97 -34.42 13.78
CA PRO A 100 -14.31 -34.35 13.20
C PRO A 100 -14.29 -33.62 11.86
N THR A 101 -15.11 -34.08 10.89
CA THR A 101 -15.13 -33.54 9.52
C THR A 101 -15.25 -32.02 9.46
N VAL A 102 -16.11 -31.44 10.30
CA VAL A 102 -16.32 -29.98 10.36
C VAL A 102 -15.06 -29.26 10.85
N ALA A 103 -14.38 -29.79 11.87
CA ALA A 103 -13.14 -29.22 12.37
C ALA A 103 -12.02 -29.30 11.32
N TYR A 104 -11.94 -30.40 10.57
CA TYR A 104 -11.01 -30.52 9.44
C TYR A 104 -11.30 -29.48 8.34
N GLN A 105 -12.57 -29.29 7.96
CA GLN A 105 -12.96 -28.29 6.96
C GLN A 105 -12.61 -26.87 7.40
N VAL A 106 -12.87 -26.53 8.66
CA VAL A 106 -12.49 -25.23 9.24
C VAL A 106 -10.98 -25.05 9.23
N ARG A 107 -10.20 -26.05 9.66
CA ARG A 107 -8.73 -25.99 9.61
C ARG A 107 -8.22 -25.81 8.18
N SER A 108 -8.77 -26.54 7.22
CA SER A 108 -8.41 -26.40 5.81
C SER A 108 -8.66 -24.98 5.29
N LEU A 109 -9.78 -24.37 5.68
CA LEU A 109 -10.13 -23.01 5.28
C LEU A 109 -9.18 -21.98 5.93
N ILE A 110 -8.91 -22.12 7.23
CA ILE A 110 -7.96 -21.26 7.95
C ILE A 110 -6.56 -21.39 7.34
N THR A 111 -6.08 -22.61 7.12
CA THR A 111 -4.79 -22.89 6.48
C THR A 111 -4.69 -22.19 5.13
N GLN A 112 -5.72 -22.31 4.28
CA GLN A 112 -5.71 -21.69 2.95
C GLN A 112 -5.65 -20.16 2.99
N TYR A 113 -6.34 -19.51 3.93
CA TYR A 113 -6.33 -18.04 4.01
C TYR A 113 -5.15 -17.48 4.78
N MET A 114 -4.74 -18.13 5.86
CA MET A 114 -3.71 -17.63 6.77
C MET A 114 -2.30 -18.03 6.38
N HIS A 115 -2.08 -19.14 5.67
CA HIS A 115 -0.73 -19.59 5.32
C HIS A 115 0.04 -18.48 4.61
N ASP A 116 -0.47 -18.02 3.47
CA ASP A 116 0.23 -17.05 2.64
C ASP A 116 0.32 -15.68 3.33
N ALA A 117 -0.71 -15.31 4.11
CA ALA A 117 -0.69 -14.13 4.96
C ALA A 117 0.48 -14.18 5.96
N ILE A 118 0.67 -15.29 6.66
CA ILE A 118 1.78 -15.47 7.62
C ILE A 118 3.12 -15.61 6.89
N TRP A 119 3.13 -16.28 5.74
CA TRP A 119 4.34 -16.54 4.96
C TRP A 119 4.95 -15.23 4.47
N VAL A 120 4.14 -14.33 3.88
CA VAL A 120 4.65 -13.03 3.43
C VAL A 120 5.03 -12.09 4.57
N GLN A 121 4.64 -12.33 5.82
CA GLN A 121 5.09 -11.50 6.95
C GLN A 121 6.56 -11.75 7.32
N LYS A 122 7.19 -12.81 6.79
CA LYS A 122 8.61 -13.06 7.01
C LYS A 122 9.45 -12.24 6.03
N SER A 123 10.37 -11.42 6.55
CA SER A 123 11.14 -10.47 5.72
C SER A 123 11.93 -11.11 4.57
N HIS A 124 12.47 -12.32 4.75
CA HIS A 124 13.20 -13.03 3.69
C HIS A 124 12.30 -13.49 2.52
N HIS A 125 10.99 -13.54 2.73
CA HIS A 125 10.01 -13.76 1.66
C HIS A 125 9.47 -12.42 1.13
N MET A 126 9.14 -11.47 2.01
CA MET A 126 8.55 -10.18 1.64
C MET A 126 9.47 -9.30 0.80
N LEU A 127 10.73 -9.11 1.23
CA LEU A 127 11.62 -8.12 0.62
C LEU A 127 11.89 -8.43 -0.87
N PRO A 128 12.18 -9.68 -1.27
CA PRO A 128 12.29 -10.01 -2.70
C PRO A 128 11.01 -9.75 -3.49
N ILE A 129 9.82 -10.00 -2.91
CA ILE A 129 8.53 -9.73 -3.56
C ILE A 129 8.34 -8.23 -3.77
N VAL A 130 8.62 -7.42 -2.75
CA VAL A 130 8.56 -5.95 -2.83
C VAL A 130 9.55 -5.40 -3.86
N GLN A 131 10.77 -5.94 -3.94
CA GLN A 131 11.75 -5.56 -4.96
C GLN A 131 11.27 -5.88 -6.37
N ASN A 132 10.76 -7.09 -6.61
CA ASN A 132 10.20 -7.48 -7.90
C ASN A 132 9.00 -6.59 -8.30
N LEU A 133 8.16 -6.21 -7.33
CA LEU A 133 7.07 -5.26 -7.57
C LEU A 133 7.61 -3.88 -7.94
N ASN A 134 8.64 -3.40 -7.25
CA ASN A 134 9.27 -2.11 -7.53
C ASN A 134 9.90 -2.06 -8.92
N ASP A 135 10.59 -3.11 -9.35
CA ASP A 135 11.15 -3.20 -10.70
C ASP A 135 10.07 -3.07 -11.77
N LYS A 136 8.89 -3.65 -11.50
CA LYS A 136 7.74 -3.54 -12.39
C LYS A 136 7.18 -2.11 -12.43
N ILE A 137 7.11 -1.44 -11.29
CA ILE A 137 6.63 -0.05 -11.18
C ILE A 137 7.61 0.92 -11.84
N LYS A 138 8.92 0.71 -11.68
CA LYS A 138 9.95 1.48 -12.38
C LYS A 138 9.81 1.38 -13.89
N LYS A 139 9.58 0.17 -14.42
CA LYS A 139 9.32 -0.04 -15.85
C LYS A 139 8.09 0.72 -16.34
N GLU A 140 6.98 0.70 -15.60
CA GLU A 140 5.81 1.53 -15.94
C GLU A 140 6.15 3.02 -15.96
N HIS A 141 6.89 3.48 -14.94
CA HIS A 141 7.31 4.87 -14.81
C HIS A 141 8.23 5.35 -15.93
N GLU A 142 9.15 4.49 -16.38
CA GLU A 142 10.01 4.74 -17.55
C GLU A 142 9.21 4.92 -18.85
N THR A 143 8.01 4.33 -18.95
CA THR A 143 7.07 4.57 -20.06
C THR A 143 6.21 5.83 -19.89
N GLY A 144 6.45 6.63 -18.86
CA GLY A 144 5.68 7.83 -18.53
C GLY A 144 4.40 7.55 -17.74
N ARG A 145 4.15 6.31 -17.33
CA ARG A 145 2.94 5.94 -16.58
C ARG A 145 3.16 5.97 -15.09
N SER A 146 2.19 6.50 -14.36
CA SER A 146 2.11 6.27 -12.91
C SER A 146 1.26 5.02 -12.63
N VAL A 147 1.28 4.52 -11.39
CA VAL A 147 0.59 3.27 -11.04
C VAL A 147 -0.41 3.46 -9.91
N ILE A 148 -1.47 2.66 -9.95
CA ILE A 148 -2.35 2.39 -8.80
C ILE A 148 -2.24 0.90 -8.47
N LEU A 149 -1.88 0.60 -7.21
CA LEU A 149 -1.71 -0.78 -6.74
C LEU A 149 -3.04 -1.32 -6.20
N TYR A 150 -3.39 -2.53 -6.60
CA TYR A 150 -4.59 -3.24 -6.17
C TYR A 150 -4.19 -4.49 -5.38
N GLY A 151 -4.15 -4.37 -4.06
CA GLY A 151 -3.83 -5.48 -3.14
C GLY A 151 -5.08 -6.27 -2.77
N TYR A 152 -5.13 -7.54 -3.17
CA TYR A 152 -6.21 -8.46 -2.77
C TYR A 152 -5.77 -9.35 -1.61
N SER A 153 -6.54 -9.42 -0.51
CA SER A 153 -6.28 -10.35 0.60
C SER A 153 -4.82 -10.26 1.08
N ALA A 154 -4.02 -11.33 1.12
CA ALA A 154 -2.59 -11.21 1.49
C ALA A 154 -1.76 -10.24 0.61
N GLY A 155 -2.22 -9.90 -0.60
CA GLY A 155 -1.63 -8.87 -1.43
C GLY A 155 -1.66 -7.47 -0.79
N THR A 156 -2.52 -7.24 0.20
CA THR A 156 -2.54 -5.97 0.96
C THR A 156 -1.32 -5.81 1.86
N PHE A 157 -0.72 -6.91 2.33
CA PHE A 157 0.55 -6.84 3.05
C PHE A 157 1.66 -6.39 2.12
N ILE A 158 1.68 -6.90 0.88
CA ILE A 158 2.69 -6.51 -0.11
C ILE A 158 2.54 -5.04 -0.49
N THR A 159 1.33 -4.53 -0.66
CA THR A 159 1.16 -3.08 -0.93
C THR A 159 1.62 -2.23 0.25
N TYR A 160 1.29 -2.61 1.49
CA TYR A 160 1.74 -1.90 2.68
C TYR A 160 3.27 -1.93 2.80
N GLU A 161 3.88 -3.11 2.71
CA GLU A 161 5.34 -3.29 2.78
C GLU A 161 6.05 -2.63 1.61
N TYR A 162 5.44 -2.56 0.43
CA TYR A 162 5.96 -1.80 -0.68
C TYR A 162 6.02 -0.31 -0.34
N LEU A 163 4.93 0.27 0.16
CA LEU A 163 4.91 1.69 0.55
C LEU A 163 5.95 1.96 1.64
N PHE A 164 6.01 1.09 2.65
CA PHE A 164 6.93 1.21 3.77
C PHE A 164 8.40 1.11 3.32
N ASN A 165 8.75 0.14 2.49
CA ASN A 165 10.15 -0.11 2.14
C ASN A 165 10.68 0.78 1.02
N THR A 166 9.82 1.24 0.10
CA THR A 166 10.29 1.81 -1.18
C THR A 166 9.97 3.29 -1.38
N LEU A 167 8.98 3.86 -0.70
CA LEU A 167 8.68 5.29 -0.84
C LEU A 167 9.79 6.15 -0.22
N THR A 168 10.13 7.25 -0.90
CA THR A 168 11.24 8.13 -0.51
C THR A 168 10.82 9.14 0.56
N TYR A 169 10.39 8.65 1.74
CA TYR A 169 9.89 9.49 2.84
C TYR A 169 10.92 9.78 3.94
N ILE A 170 12.14 9.27 3.82
CA ILE A 170 13.19 9.45 4.80
C ILE A 170 14.05 10.64 4.40
N ASN A 171 13.94 11.75 5.14
CA ASN A 171 14.90 12.82 5.06
C ASN A 171 16.17 12.44 5.83
N LEU A 172 17.28 12.27 5.12
CA LEU A 172 18.53 11.83 5.73
C LEU A 172 19.08 12.81 6.76
N SER A 173 18.96 14.12 6.53
CA SER A 173 19.42 15.13 7.49
C SER A 173 18.64 15.07 8.80
N GLU A 174 17.31 14.93 8.73
CA GLU A 174 16.46 14.77 9.93
C GLU A 174 16.73 13.44 10.65
N LEU A 175 16.91 12.35 9.89
CA LEU A 175 17.25 11.04 10.45
C LEU A 175 18.54 11.11 11.27
N PHE A 176 19.61 11.64 10.68
CA PHE A 176 20.93 11.73 11.32
C PHE A 176 20.98 12.70 12.52
N ASN A 177 20.05 13.65 12.60
CA ASN A 177 19.86 14.48 13.80
C ASN A 177 19.15 13.71 14.94
N THR A 178 18.37 12.68 14.62
CA THR A 178 17.56 11.92 15.58
C THR A 178 18.30 10.70 16.12
N ILE A 179 19.12 10.06 15.28
CA ILE A 179 19.84 8.84 15.66
C ILE A 179 21.10 9.18 16.48
N LYS A 180 21.53 8.22 17.29
CA LYS A 180 22.70 8.37 18.16
C LYS A 180 24.00 8.12 17.38
N VAL A 181 24.52 9.18 16.75
CA VAL A 181 25.85 9.22 16.09
C VAL A 181 26.71 10.32 16.71
N SER A 182 28.02 10.30 16.43
CA SER A 182 28.94 11.35 16.89
C SER A 182 28.61 12.72 16.29
N ASP A 183 29.03 13.79 16.95
CA ASP A 183 28.82 15.15 16.45
C ASP A 183 29.58 15.41 15.15
N GLU A 184 30.70 14.72 14.95
CA GLU A 184 31.47 14.76 13.70
C GLU A 184 30.65 14.18 12.52
N VAL A 185 29.96 13.06 12.71
CA VAL A 185 29.06 12.51 11.69
C VAL A 185 27.89 13.46 11.41
N LYS A 186 27.31 14.07 12.44
CA LYS A 186 26.21 15.06 12.25
C LYS A 186 26.68 16.27 11.45
N GLU A 187 27.86 16.79 11.75
CA GLU A 187 28.45 17.91 11.01
C GLU A 187 28.77 17.51 9.56
N PHE A 188 29.32 16.30 9.36
CA PHE A 188 29.57 15.76 8.02
C PHE A 188 28.30 15.68 7.18
N VAL A 189 27.21 15.13 7.73
CA VAL A 189 25.90 15.04 7.05
C VAL A 189 25.35 16.41 6.70
N ARG A 190 25.44 17.39 7.61
CA ARG A 190 24.99 18.78 7.34
C ARG A 190 25.77 19.42 6.20
N ASN A 191 27.06 19.13 6.08
CA ASN A 191 27.92 19.67 5.04
C ASN A 191 27.81 18.91 3.70
N ASN A 192 27.16 17.74 3.68
CA ASN A 192 27.03 16.89 2.50
C ASN A 192 25.57 16.48 2.25
N PRO A 193 24.64 17.42 2.02
CA PRO A 193 23.22 17.11 1.90
C PRO A 193 22.93 16.08 0.80
N ARG A 194 22.03 15.14 1.10
CA ARG A 194 21.58 14.05 0.22
C ARG A 194 20.09 14.15 -0.08
N LYS A 195 19.65 13.44 -1.13
CA LYS A 195 18.23 13.35 -1.49
C LYS A 195 17.47 12.54 -0.42
N ASP A 196 16.15 12.75 -0.35
CA ASP A 196 15.30 11.86 0.45
C ASP A 196 15.39 10.42 -0.07
N THR A 197 15.32 9.46 0.86
CA THR A 197 15.52 8.04 0.59
C THR A 197 14.41 7.18 1.19
N CYS A 198 14.52 5.86 1.07
CA CYS A 198 13.56 4.88 1.57
C CYS A 198 14.23 3.86 2.50
N ILE A 199 13.45 3.10 3.26
CA ILE A 199 13.96 2.08 4.21
C ILE A 199 14.85 1.06 3.50
N ALA A 200 14.46 0.57 2.33
CA ALA A 200 15.24 -0.42 1.58
C ALA A 200 16.62 0.12 1.17
N ALA A 201 16.74 1.42 0.87
CA ALA A 201 18.00 2.03 0.47
C ALA A 201 18.97 2.20 1.64
N LEU A 202 18.47 2.35 2.87
CA LEU A 202 19.33 2.33 4.06
C LEU A 202 20.04 0.98 4.20
N ALA A 203 19.34 -0.12 3.91
CA ALA A 203 19.91 -1.46 3.94
C ALA A 203 20.88 -1.70 2.78
N GLU A 204 20.46 -1.37 1.56
CA GLU A 204 21.29 -1.48 0.35
C GLU A 204 22.58 -0.65 0.45
N GLY A 205 22.46 0.58 0.97
CA GLY A 205 23.57 1.50 1.19
C GLY A 205 24.41 1.18 2.43
N LYS A 206 24.08 0.12 3.20
CA LYS A 206 24.78 -0.27 4.44
C LYS A 206 24.82 0.83 5.51
N ILE A 207 23.80 1.70 5.53
CA ILE A 207 23.60 2.70 6.59
C ILE A 207 22.92 2.06 7.79
N GLY A 208 21.91 1.23 7.55
CA GLY A 208 21.17 0.55 8.61
C GLY A 208 20.08 -0.39 8.10
N VAL A 209 19.62 -1.27 8.99
CA VAL A 209 18.61 -2.30 8.68
C VAL A 209 17.53 -2.35 9.75
N VAL A 210 16.28 -2.61 9.33
CA VAL A 210 15.19 -2.86 10.27
C VAL A 210 15.36 -4.27 10.86
N SER A 211 15.52 -4.33 12.18
CA SER A 211 15.65 -5.57 12.94
C SER A 211 14.31 -6.30 13.06
N SER A 212 14.37 -7.58 13.47
CA SER A 212 13.16 -8.36 13.77
C SER A 212 12.31 -7.80 14.91
N GLY A 213 12.88 -6.92 15.74
CA GLY A 213 12.16 -6.19 16.78
C GLY A 213 11.59 -4.84 16.31
N GLY A 214 11.58 -4.58 15.00
CA GLY A 214 11.02 -3.36 14.42
C GLY A 214 11.88 -2.10 14.61
N LYS A 215 13.14 -2.26 15.05
CA LYS A 215 14.08 -1.13 15.27
C LYS A 215 15.04 -0.96 14.12
N LEU A 216 15.34 0.27 13.72
CA LEU A 216 16.37 0.55 12.73
C LEU A 216 17.75 0.54 13.41
N ILE A 217 18.61 -0.40 13.01
CA ILE A 217 19.96 -0.55 13.55
C ILE A 217 20.94 0.03 12.54
N PHE A 218 21.77 0.98 12.97
CA PHE A 218 22.75 1.68 12.15
C PHE A 218 24.14 1.07 12.24
N ASP A 219 24.96 1.34 11.22
CA ASP A 219 26.41 1.13 11.30
C ASP A 219 26.96 1.98 12.46
N ASN A 220 27.75 1.34 13.33
CA ASN A 220 28.29 1.95 14.54
C ASN A 220 29.71 2.50 14.35
N ASN A 221 30.28 2.40 13.14
CA ASN A 221 31.57 2.96 12.81
C ASN A 221 31.41 4.25 11.99
N ASP A 222 31.90 5.35 12.54
CA ASP A 222 31.72 6.68 11.94
C ASP A 222 32.35 6.81 10.55
N GLU A 223 33.52 6.21 10.33
CA GLU A 223 34.23 6.32 9.04
C GLU A 223 33.52 5.52 7.94
N SER A 224 33.07 4.30 8.24
CA SER A 224 32.26 3.53 7.28
C SER A 224 30.91 4.18 7.06
N LEU A 225 30.27 4.71 8.10
CA LEU A 225 28.99 5.39 8.00
C LEU A 225 29.07 6.64 7.11
N LYS A 226 30.11 7.49 7.27
CA LYS A 226 30.35 8.64 6.38
C LYS A 226 30.54 8.19 4.93
N LYS A 227 31.33 7.13 4.69
CA LYS A 227 31.54 6.58 3.35
C LYS A 227 30.23 6.08 2.73
N HIS A 228 29.51 5.23 3.44
CA HIS A 228 28.21 4.68 3.01
C HIS A 228 27.17 5.79 2.77
N TYR A 229 27.19 6.84 3.60
CA TYR A 229 26.34 8.01 3.42
C TYR A 229 26.60 8.75 2.11
N LEU A 230 27.85 8.81 1.63
CA LEU A 230 28.15 9.42 0.33
C LEU A 230 27.59 8.63 -0.86
N ASP A 231 27.41 7.31 -0.71
CA ASP A 231 26.94 6.38 -1.75
C ASP A 231 25.41 6.17 -1.74
N ILE A 232 24.69 6.74 -0.76
CA ILE A 232 23.26 6.48 -0.53
C ILE A 232 22.35 6.88 -1.69
N ASP A 233 22.74 7.89 -2.48
CA ASP A 233 21.96 8.33 -3.64
C ASP A 233 21.89 7.19 -4.70
N SER A 234 22.98 6.43 -4.87
CA SER A 234 23.01 5.28 -5.79
C SER A 234 22.12 4.14 -5.30
N ALA A 235 22.17 3.83 -4.00
CA ALA A 235 21.28 2.87 -3.39
C ALA A 235 19.80 3.30 -3.54
N THR A 236 19.51 4.57 -3.32
CA THR A 236 18.17 5.17 -3.48
C THR A 236 17.63 4.95 -4.89
N GLU A 237 18.42 5.29 -5.92
CA GLU A 237 18.05 5.09 -7.32
C GLU A 237 17.81 3.61 -7.66
N LYS A 238 18.58 2.71 -7.04
CA LYS A 238 18.46 1.27 -7.25
C LYS A 238 17.19 0.67 -6.63
N VAL A 239 16.86 0.99 -5.39
CA VAL A 239 15.82 0.25 -4.64
C VAL A 239 14.60 1.05 -4.21
N CYS A 240 14.62 2.39 -4.26
CA CYS A 240 13.44 3.18 -3.95
C CYS A 240 12.52 3.35 -5.16
N SER A 241 11.23 3.60 -4.90
CA SER A 241 10.24 3.96 -5.90
C SER A 241 10.53 5.39 -6.39
N PRO A 242 10.52 5.66 -7.71
CA PRO A 242 10.65 7.02 -8.21
C PRO A 242 9.50 7.90 -7.70
N LYS A 243 9.78 9.18 -7.45
CA LYS A 243 8.77 10.14 -6.98
C LYS A 243 7.66 10.27 -8.02
N GLY A 244 6.41 10.15 -7.58
CA GLY A 244 5.24 10.23 -8.45
C GLY A 244 4.96 8.98 -9.29
N ALA A 245 5.79 7.93 -9.18
CA ALA A 245 5.53 6.65 -9.84
C ALA A 245 4.24 6.00 -9.32
N VAL A 246 3.89 6.20 -8.04
CA VAL A 246 2.70 5.65 -7.40
C VAL A 246 1.72 6.77 -7.09
N LYS A 247 0.45 6.62 -7.50
CA LYS A 247 -0.63 7.57 -7.24
C LYS A 247 -1.60 7.10 -6.17
N GLY A 248 -1.69 5.79 -5.95
CA GLY A 248 -2.47 5.29 -4.85
C GLY A 248 -2.49 3.78 -4.73
N VAL A 249 -3.14 3.35 -3.67
CA VAL A 249 -3.31 1.94 -3.30
C VAL A 249 -4.78 1.69 -2.99
N VAL A 250 -5.29 0.58 -3.50
CA VAL A 250 -6.62 0.05 -3.19
C VAL A 250 -6.44 -1.35 -2.62
N ASN A 251 -6.57 -1.45 -1.30
CA ASN A 251 -6.57 -2.70 -0.57
C ASN A 251 -8.00 -3.21 -0.41
N PHE A 252 -8.23 -4.49 -0.65
CA PHE A 252 -9.56 -5.07 -0.55
C PHE A 252 -9.50 -6.53 -0.14
N ALA A 253 -10.57 -7.00 0.50
CA ALA A 253 -10.57 -8.24 1.25
C ALA A 253 -9.45 -8.22 2.31
N SER A 254 -9.22 -7.03 2.88
CA SER A 254 -7.98 -6.65 3.57
C SER A 254 -8.01 -7.06 5.04
N PRO A 255 -7.10 -7.93 5.48
CA PRO A 255 -6.92 -8.26 6.89
C PRO A 255 -5.88 -7.36 7.59
N LEU A 256 -5.47 -6.23 7.01
CA LEU A 256 -4.34 -5.41 7.52
C LEU A 256 -4.41 -5.12 9.02
N VAL A 257 -5.59 -4.73 9.52
CA VAL A 257 -5.79 -4.39 10.94
C VAL A 257 -5.48 -5.57 11.87
N LEU A 258 -5.71 -6.80 11.42
CA LEU A 258 -5.44 -8.01 12.22
C LEU A 258 -3.93 -8.22 12.43
N PHE A 259 -3.12 -7.96 11.40
CA PHE A 259 -1.69 -8.29 11.39
C PHE A 259 -0.79 -7.13 11.81
N TYR A 260 -1.24 -5.89 11.64
CA TYR A 260 -0.52 -4.69 12.05
C TYR A 260 -1.18 -3.98 13.25
N SER A 261 -1.69 -4.76 14.19
CA SER A 261 -2.31 -4.24 15.41
C SER A 261 -1.29 -3.68 16.41
N ASP A 262 -0.02 -4.07 16.26
CA ASP A 262 1.14 -3.51 16.95
C ASP A 262 1.37 -2.02 16.64
N LEU A 263 0.82 -1.50 15.53
CA LEU A 263 0.78 -0.06 15.25
C LEU A 263 0.01 0.76 16.29
N ALA A 264 -0.79 0.10 17.15
CA ALA A 264 -1.41 0.75 18.30
C ALA A 264 -0.42 1.05 19.43
N ASP A 265 0.76 0.42 19.45
CA ASP A 265 1.82 0.69 20.41
C ASP A 265 2.58 1.97 20.03
N SER A 266 2.46 2.99 20.88
CA SER A 266 3.11 4.28 20.67
C SER A 266 4.63 4.23 20.81
N ASP A 267 5.16 3.22 21.52
CA ASP A 267 6.60 3.07 21.79
C ASP A 267 7.29 2.22 20.71
N TYR A 268 6.54 1.66 19.77
CA TYR A 268 7.07 0.85 18.70
C TYR A 268 7.75 1.71 17.63
N GLU A 269 9.02 1.45 17.33
CA GLU A 269 9.81 2.33 16.43
C GLU A 269 9.28 2.33 14.98
N LEU A 270 8.70 1.22 14.49
CA LEU A 270 8.02 1.23 13.20
C LEU A 270 6.90 2.27 13.14
N THR A 271 6.26 2.59 14.25
CA THR A 271 5.26 3.67 14.33
C THR A 271 5.85 5.02 13.92
N TYR A 272 7.13 5.30 14.20
CA TYR A 272 7.82 6.51 13.73
C TYR A 272 7.93 6.54 12.20
N TYR A 273 8.44 5.48 11.57
CA TYR A 273 8.58 5.43 10.11
C TYR A 273 7.22 5.39 9.40
N ASN A 274 6.22 4.75 10.01
CA ASN A 274 4.84 4.78 9.52
C ASN A 274 4.23 6.18 9.53
N LYS A 275 4.56 7.02 10.53
CA LYS A 275 4.18 8.44 10.52
C LYS A 275 4.82 9.17 9.34
N LEU A 276 6.10 8.93 9.06
CA LEU A 276 6.78 9.53 7.92
C LEU A 276 6.20 9.04 6.58
N MET A 277 5.89 7.75 6.46
CA MET A 277 5.20 7.20 5.29
C MET A 277 3.82 7.85 5.10
N LEU A 278 3.03 7.99 6.17
CA LEU A 278 1.73 8.67 6.12
C LEU A 278 1.90 10.14 5.71
N LYS A 279 2.88 10.85 6.29
CA LYS A 279 3.25 12.22 5.89
C LYS A 279 3.51 12.29 4.40
N TYR A 280 4.32 11.38 3.86
CA TYR A 280 4.59 11.33 2.43
C TYR A 280 3.33 11.09 1.60
N ILE A 281 2.47 10.15 2.01
CA ILE A 281 1.19 9.88 1.32
C ILE A 281 0.34 11.15 1.25
N MET A 282 0.16 11.83 2.38
CA MET A 282 -0.69 13.01 2.50
C MET A 282 -0.10 14.21 1.74
N GLU A 283 1.22 14.42 1.77
CA GLU A 283 1.86 15.60 1.16
C GLU A 283 2.12 15.45 -0.34
N ASN A 284 2.19 14.22 -0.86
CA ASN A 284 2.46 13.95 -2.28
C ASN A 284 1.22 13.58 -3.09
N GLY A 285 0.01 13.76 -2.53
CA GLY A 285 -1.24 13.55 -3.26
C GLY A 285 -1.57 12.07 -3.51
N LEU A 286 -1.04 11.15 -2.71
CA LEU A 286 -1.35 9.72 -2.83
C LEU A 286 -2.64 9.41 -2.08
N PHE A 287 -3.42 8.47 -2.61
CA PHE A 287 -4.54 7.89 -1.86
C PHE A 287 -4.23 6.47 -1.40
N MET A 288 -4.67 6.12 -0.19
CA MET A 288 -4.62 4.75 0.32
C MET A 288 -6.01 4.34 0.79
N LEU A 289 -6.62 3.40 0.08
CA LEU A 289 -7.98 2.94 0.37
C LEU A 289 -7.98 1.53 0.93
N THR A 290 -8.89 1.29 1.87
CA THR A 290 -9.36 -0.05 2.21
C THR A 290 -10.81 -0.16 1.76
N VAL A 291 -11.12 -1.10 0.87
CA VAL A 291 -12.47 -1.29 0.32
C VAL A 291 -12.89 -2.74 0.55
N ASN A 292 -13.60 -2.99 1.64
CA ASN A 292 -14.10 -4.31 1.98
C ASN A 292 -15.60 -4.44 1.73
N PHE A 293 -16.02 -5.65 1.37
CA PHE A 293 -17.42 -5.98 1.42
C PHE A 293 -17.84 -6.17 2.86
N ARG A 294 -18.99 -5.60 3.25
CA ARG A 294 -19.53 -5.71 4.60
C ARG A 294 -19.81 -7.16 5.03
N GLU A 295 -19.99 -8.06 4.07
CA GLU A 295 -20.20 -9.49 4.31
C GLU A 295 -18.89 -10.29 4.38
N ASP A 296 -17.74 -9.69 4.07
CA ASP A 296 -16.45 -10.39 4.10
C ASP A 296 -15.93 -10.53 5.54
N PRO A 297 -15.88 -11.75 6.11
CA PRO A 297 -15.43 -11.94 7.49
C PRO A 297 -13.92 -11.72 7.68
N LEU A 298 -13.15 -11.60 6.59
CA LEU A 298 -11.70 -11.34 6.64
C LEU A 298 -11.35 -9.90 6.25
N GLY A 299 -12.32 -9.11 5.79
CA GLY A 299 -12.16 -7.68 5.51
C GLY A 299 -12.36 -6.87 6.78
N PHE A 300 -11.29 -6.68 7.56
CA PHE A 300 -11.38 -5.95 8.83
C PHE A 300 -11.48 -4.43 8.59
N PRO A 301 -12.51 -3.76 9.14
CA PRO A 301 -12.65 -2.31 9.05
C PRO A 301 -11.66 -1.60 9.98
N THR A 302 -11.31 -0.36 9.65
CA THR A 302 -10.79 0.57 10.65
C THR A 302 -11.92 1.04 11.58
N SER A 303 -11.58 1.48 12.79
CA SER A 303 -12.58 1.94 13.77
C SER A 303 -13.33 3.20 13.31
N LYS A 304 -12.61 4.13 12.68
CA LYS A 304 -13.16 5.31 12.01
C LYS A 304 -12.22 5.83 10.94
N ASN A 305 -12.79 6.55 9.98
CA ASN A 305 -12.01 7.43 9.12
C ASN A 305 -11.59 8.67 9.91
N LEU A 306 -10.30 8.99 9.86
CA LEU A 306 -9.71 10.16 10.52
C LEU A 306 -9.57 11.30 9.51
N THR A 307 -9.75 12.53 9.97
CA THR A 307 -9.33 13.72 9.21
C THR A 307 -7.82 13.95 9.37
N TYR A 308 -7.24 14.86 8.60
CA TYR A 308 -5.79 15.08 8.64
C TYR A 308 -5.46 15.77 9.97
N GLU A 309 -6.34 16.65 10.44
CA GLU A 309 -6.22 17.31 11.74
C GLU A 309 -6.24 16.26 12.88
N GLU A 310 -7.16 15.28 12.82
CA GLU A 310 -7.16 14.19 13.80
C GLU A 310 -5.90 13.31 13.70
N MET A 311 -5.37 13.08 12.49
CA MET A 311 -4.10 12.36 12.31
C MET A 311 -2.91 13.16 12.88
N GLU A 312 -2.84 14.46 12.66
CA GLU A 312 -1.81 15.36 13.21
C GLU A 312 -1.81 15.30 14.75
N ASP A 313 -2.99 15.39 15.35
CA ASP A 313 -3.17 15.33 16.80
C ASP A 313 -2.73 13.98 17.37
N LEU A 314 -3.16 12.88 16.77
CA LEU A 314 -2.81 11.52 17.22
C LEU A 314 -1.33 11.23 17.07
N LEU A 315 -0.72 11.68 15.98
CA LEU A 315 0.63 11.31 15.61
C LEU A 315 1.68 12.32 16.08
N LYS A 316 1.24 13.49 16.57
CA LYS A 316 2.04 14.61 17.09
C LYS A 316 2.99 15.18 16.03
N PHE A 317 2.51 15.38 14.81
CA PHE A 317 3.25 16.06 13.73
C PHE A 317 2.30 16.87 12.84
N GLN A 318 2.85 17.72 11.97
CA GLN A 318 2.07 18.55 11.03
C GLN A 318 2.32 18.15 9.58
N PHE A 319 1.26 18.17 8.77
CA PHE A 319 1.33 18.05 7.31
C PHE A 319 1.55 19.43 6.68
N SER A 320 2.39 19.48 5.65
CA SER A 320 2.58 20.65 4.79
C SER A 320 1.76 20.49 3.52
N ASN A 321 0.73 21.33 3.34
CA ASN A 321 -0.13 21.34 2.16
C ASN A 321 -0.67 19.94 1.77
N PRO A 322 -1.35 19.21 2.68
CA PRO A 322 -1.82 17.86 2.40
C PRO A 322 -2.80 17.87 1.22
N SER A 323 -2.59 16.95 0.27
CA SER A 323 -3.46 16.70 -0.89
C SER A 323 -3.85 15.22 -1.08
N GLY A 324 -3.14 14.31 -0.40
CA GLY A 324 -3.43 12.87 -0.36
C GLY A 324 -4.38 12.49 0.78
N PHE A 325 -4.83 11.24 0.82
CA PHE A 325 -5.78 10.81 1.85
C PHE A 325 -5.76 9.29 2.11
N VAL A 326 -6.15 8.92 3.32
CA VAL A 326 -6.41 7.52 3.70
C VAL A 326 -7.91 7.36 3.97
N PHE A 327 -8.52 6.31 3.43
CA PHE A 327 -9.96 6.11 3.59
C PHE A 327 -10.37 4.63 3.60
N ASP A 328 -11.15 4.26 4.61
CA ASP A 328 -11.80 2.97 4.74
C ASP A 328 -13.26 3.03 4.29
N ASN A 329 -13.62 2.11 3.40
CA ASN A 329 -14.98 1.77 3.03
C ASN A 329 -15.17 0.25 3.11
N SER A 330 -15.23 -0.25 4.34
CA SER A 330 -15.53 -1.64 4.64
C SER A 330 -17.03 -1.95 4.74
N ALA A 331 -17.88 -1.03 4.27
CA ALA A 331 -19.34 -1.14 4.29
C ALA A 331 -19.95 -1.48 2.91
N ALA A 332 -19.12 -1.76 1.90
CA ALA A 332 -19.60 -1.99 0.54
C ALA A 332 -20.46 -3.26 0.45
N TRP A 333 -21.61 -3.19 -0.23
CA TRP A 333 -22.51 -4.33 -0.32
C TRP A 333 -22.18 -5.23 -1.52
N SER A 334 -21.78 -6.48 -1.25
CA SER A 334 -21.50 -7.49 -2.29
C SER A 334 -22.75 -8.19 -2.83
N TRP A 335 -23.82 -8.24 -2.04
CA TRP A 335 -25.00 -9.11 -2.21
C TRP A 335 -24.67 -10.61 -2.22
N ARG A 336 -23.55 -10.99 -1.61
CA ARG A 336 -23.11 -12.38 -1.45
C ARG A 336 -23.20 -12.78 0.02
N PRO A 337 -23.48 -14.06 0.30
CA PRO A 337 -23.38 -14.56 1.67
C PRO A 337 -21.92 -14.54 2.15
N PHE A 338 -21.74 -14.49 3.47
CA PHE A 338 -20.42 -14.27 4.10
C PHE A 338 -19.35 -15.27 3.63
N PHE A 339 -19.71 -16.54 3.45
CA PHE A 339 -18.78 -17.61 3.04
C PHE A 339 -18.29 -17.49 1.59
N LEU A 340 -18.91 -16.63 0.77
CA LEU A 340 -18.47 -16.32 -0.60
C LEU A 340 -17.94 -14.89 -0.75
N ALA A 341 -18.20 -14.01 0.22
CA ALA A 341 -17.93 -12.58 0.09
C ALA A 341 -16.44 -12.32 -0.18
N HIS A 342 -15.54 -12.99 0.55
CA HIS A 342 -14.08 -12.83 0.44
C HIS A 342 -13.51 -13.08 -0.98
N THR A 343 -14.09 -14.02 -1.72
CA THR A 343 -13.63 -14.38 -3.07
C THR A 343 -14.49 -13.72 -4.17
N SER A 344 -15.52 -12.97 -3.78
CA SER A 344 -16.51 -12.44 -4.71
C SER A 344 -16.12 -11.14 -5.40
N TYR A 345 -15.03 -10.47 -5.02
CA TYR A 345 -14.59 -9.18 -5.59
C TYR A 345 -14.50 -9.21 -7.12
N TRP A 346 -14.07 -10.34 -7.68
CA TRP A 346 -13.98 -10.56 -9.14
C TRP A 346 -15.35 -10.81 -9.78
N SER A 347 -16.22 -11.56 -9.11
CA SER A 347 -17.55 -11.93 -9.63
C SER A 347 -18.59 -10.83 -9.45
N ALA A 348 -18.45 -10.01 -8.40
CA ALA A 348 -19.22 -8.81 -8.08
C ALA A 348 -18.52 -7.53 -8.59
N LYS A 349 -17.77 -7.64 -9.70
CA LYS A 349 -16.97 -6.55 -10.28
C LYS A 349 -17.70 -5.23 -10.47
N LYS A 350 -19.00 -5.24 -10.77
CA LYS A 350 -19.80 -4.02 -10.96
C LYS A 350 -19.96 -3.25 -9.65
N GLN A 351 -20.26 -3.97 -8.56
CA GLN A 351 -20.41 -3.46 -7.21
C GLN A 351 -19.05 -3.03 -6.66
N PHE A 352 -18.03 -3.88 -6.79
CA PHE A 352 -16.68 -3.57 -6.33
C PHE A 352 -16.12 -2.32 -7.02
N SER A 353 -16.17 -2.26 -8.37
CA SER A 353 -15.64 -1.10 -9.09
C SER A 353 -16.37 0.21 -8.76
N LYS A 354 -17.68 0.12 -8.47
CA LYS A 354 -18.46 1.27 -7.98
C LYS A 354 -18.00 1.69 -6.58
N ALA A 355 -17.78 0.73 -5.68
CA ALA A 355 -17.30 1.01 -4.34
C ALA A 355 -15.94 1.69 -4.36
N VAL A 356 -14.98 1.21 -5.17
CA VAL A 356 -13.64 1.81 -5.31
C VAL A 356 -13.73 3.27 -5.75
N VAL A 357 -14.45 3.55 -6.85
CA VAL A 357 -14.58 4.93 -7.37
C VAL A 357 -15.27 5.85 -6.38
N ASN A 358 -16.32 5.35 -5.71
CA ASN A 358 -16.97 6.11 -4.65
C ASN A 358 -16.04 6.39 -3.48
N SER A 359 -15.24 5.41 -3.04
CA SER A 359 -14.29 5.59 -1.94
C SER A 359 -13.23 6.65 -2.23
N ILE A 360 -12.75 6.76 -3.47
CA ILE A 360 -11.82 7.82 -3.87
C ILE A 360 -12.48 9.19 -3.70
N VAL A 361 -13.66 9.36 -4.27
CA VAL A 361 -14.42 10.61 -4.23
C VAL A 361 -14.80 10.98 -2.80
N GLU A 362 -15.40 10.04 -2.06
CA GLU A 362 -15.88 10.26 -0.71
C GLU A 362 -14.72 10.49 0.26
N GLY A 363 -13.61 9.76 0.12
CA GLY A 363 -12.41 9.94 0.92
C GLY A 363 -11.79 11.32 0.72
N TYR A 364 -11.60 11.74 -0.52
CA TYR A 364 -11.10 13.09 -0.81
C TYR A 364 -12.02 14.18 -0.26
N ARG A 365 -13.34 14.04 -0.43
CA ARG A 365 -14.31 15.00 0.11
C ARG A 365 -14.36 14.99 1.63
N PHE A 366 -14.28 13.82 2.27
CA PHE A 366 -14.19 13.73 3.72
C PHE A 366 -12.98 14.50 4.24
N GLN A 367 -11.87 14.40 3.51
CA GLN A 367 -10.61 15.04 3.86
C GLN A 367 -10.63 16.56 3.65
N TYR A 368 -11.23 17.07 2.57
CA TYR A 368 -11.05 18.47 2.14
C TYR A 368 -12.34 19.30 2.01
N ASP A 369 -13.52 18.68 1.99
CA ASP A 369 -14.83 19.37 1.95
C ASP A 369 -15.42 19.40 3.38
N LYS A 370 -15.23 20.52 4.09
CA LYS A 370 -15.71 20.71 5.47
C LYS A 370 -17.22 20.50 5.62
N THR A 371 -18.01 20.88 4.61
CA THR A 371 -19.47 20.71 4.63
C THR A 371 -19.85 19.25 4.51
N TYR A 372 -19.20 18.51 3.60
CA TYR A 372 -19.39 17.06 3.46
C TYR A 372 -18.96 16.31 4.72
N ARG A 373 -17.78 16.65 5.26
CA ARG A 373 -17.24 16.08 6.51
C ARG A 373 -18.23 16.22 7.68
N ALA A 374 -18.75 17.42 7.91
CA ALA A 374 -19.72 17.69 8.97
C ALA A 374 -21.01 16.86 8.81
N LYS A 375 -21.46 16.62 7.58
CA LYS A 375 -22.62 15.77 7.28
C LYS A 375 -22.36 14.30 7.62
N MET A 376 -21.16 13.79 7.30
CA MET A 376 -20.79 12.39 7.56
C MET A 376 -20.61 12.12 9.06
N GLN A 377 -19.94 13.02 9.79
CA GLN A 377 -19.77 12.89 11.24
C GLN A 377 -21.11 12.90 12.00
N LYS A 378 -22.09 13.71 11.56
CA LYS A 378 -23.45 13.68 12.13
C LYS A 378 -24.17 12.35 11.93
N LYS A 379 -23.94 11.67 10.79
CA LYS A 379 -24.49 10.34 10.54
C LYS A 379 -23.85 9.28 11.45
N SER A 380 -22.54 9.34 11.66
CA SER A 380 -21.79 8.39 12.50
C SER A 380 -22.26 8.40 13.95
N LYS A 381 -22.47 9.59 14.55
CA LYS A 381 -22.99 9.73 15.93
C LYS A 381 -24.36 9.10 16.15
N LYS A 382 -25.15 8.89 15.09
CA LYS A 382 -26.45 8.23 15.17
C LYS A 382 -26.33 6.70 15.33
N TYR A 383 -25.19 6.12 14.96
CA TYR A 383 -24.92 4.68 15.05
C TYR A 383 -24.18 4.27 16.33
N GLU A 384 -23.56 5.20 17.07
CA GLU A 384 -23.00 4.94 18.40
C GLU A 384 -24.06 4.83 19.52
N LEU A 385 -25.33 5.13 19.19
CA LEU A 385 -26.48 5.08 20.10
C LEU A 385 -27.36 3.83 19.91
N LEU A 386 -26.85 2.82 19.21
CA LEU A 386 -27.41 1.47 19.05
C LEU A 386 -26.35 0.46 19.48
#